data_AF-A0A1G4AK98-F1
#
_entry.id   AF-A0A1G4AK98-F1
#
_cell.length_a   1.000
_cell.length_b   1.000
_cell.length_c   1.000
_cell.angle_alpha   90.00
_cell.angle_beta   90.00
_cell.angle_gamma   90.00
#
_symmetry.space_group_name_H-M   'P 1'
#
loop_
_entity.id
_entity.type
_entity.pdbx_description
1 polymer ?
#
loop_
_entity_poly.entity_id
_entity_poly.type
_entity_poly.pdbx_seq_one_letter_code
_entity_poly.pdbx_strand_id
1 'polypeptide(L)' 'MRQQVTAKLGAAVEVRGPSPSPIEKINDEYRYQVWYFTNSVSKVMPGLAKLRDEFTWPEGVTQVLDVDPVNLV' A
#
# COMPACT_ATOMS: atom_id res chain seq x y z
N MET A 1 4.19 7.63 1.49
CA MET A 1 3.01 6.89 2.00
C MET A 1 3.35 5.91 3.12
N ARG A 2 4.20 4.89 2.89
CA ARG A 2 4.59 3.87 3.90
C ARG A 2 4.93 4.45 5.29
N GLN A 3 5.85 5.40 5.35
CA GLN A 3 6.27 6.02 6.62
C GLN A 3 5.10 6.72 7.35
N GLN A 4 4.19 7.34 6.61
CA GLN A 4 3.01 8.00 7.19
C GLN A 4 2.01 6.98 7.74
N VAL A 5 1.87 5.82 7.09
CA VAL A 5 1.07 4.70 7.61
C VAL A 5 1.66 4.18 8.91
N THR A 6 2.96 3.90 8.96
CA THR A 6 3.63 3.47 10.20
C THR A 6 3.47 4.51 11.32
N ALA A 7 3.59 5.80 11.01
CA ALA A 7 3.46 6.87 12.00
C ALA A 7 2.03 7.07 12.52
N LYS A 8 1.01 7.05 11.64
CA LYS A 8 -0.38 7.34 12.02
C LYS A 8 -1.18 6.10 12.46
N LEU A 9 -0.87 4.92 11.93
CA LEU A 9 -1.61 3.68 12.19
C LEU A 9 -0.85 2.70 13.09
N GLY A 10 0.47 2.89 13.28
CA GLY A 10 1.25 2.27 14.33
C GLY A 10 1.06 0.75 14.44
N ALA A 11 0.83 0.27 15.67
CA ALA A 11 0.66 -1.16 15.96
C ALA A 11 -0.60 -1.80 15.37
N ALA A 12 -1.53 -1.02 14.82
CA ALA A 12 -2.73 -1.56 14.17
C ALA A 12 -2.45 -2.11 12.75
N VAL A 13 -1.30 -1.77 12.17
CA VAL A 13 -0.91 -2.16 10.82
C VAL A 13 0.58 -2.54 10.79
N GLU A 14 0.85 -3.80 10.46
CA GLU A 14 2.19 -4.22 10.09
C GLU A 14 2.43 -3.90 8.61
N VAL A 15 3.59 -3.32 8.29
CA VAL A 15 3.93 -2.88 6.95
C VAL A 15 5.13 -3.66 6.41
N ARG A 16 4.97 -4.36 5.29
CA ARG A 16 6.05 -5.11 4.62
C ARG A 16 6.33 -4.60 3.20
N GLY A 17 7.52 -4.92 2.69
CA GLY A 17 8.02 -4.44 1.40
C GLY A 17 8.80 -3.11 1.48
N PRO A 18 9.05 -2.44 0.34
CA PRO A 18 8.54 -2.75 -0.99
C PRO A 18 9.09 -4.08 -1.54
N SER A 19 8.23 -4.84 -2.21
CA SER A 19 8.61 -6.04 -2.96
C SER A 19 8.38 -5.79 -4.45
N PRO A 20 9.20 -6.33 -5.36
CA PRO A 20 8.81 -6.41 -6.77
C PRO A 20 7.49 -7.15 -6.89
N SER A 21 6.62 -6.68 -7.79
CA SER A 21 5.43 -7.42 -8.16
C SER A 21 5.79 -8.61 -9.07
N PRO A 22 4.97 -9.67 -9.11
CA PRO A 22 5.27 -10.91 -9.87
C PRO A 22 5.52 -10.70 -11.36
N ILE A 23 4.95 -9.63 -11.92
CA ILE A 23 5.24 -9.15 -13.26
C ILE A 23 6.00 -7.84 -13.09
N GLU A 24 7.34 -7.93 -13.11
CA GLU A 24 8.22 -6.78 -12.84
C GLU A 24 8.08 -5.66 -13.88
N LYS A 25 7.65 -5.99 -15.11
CA LYS A 25 7.55 -5.01 -16.20
C LYS A 25 6.36 -5.30 -17.12
N ILE A 26 5.45 -4.34 -17.23
CA ILE A 26 4.41 -4.31 -18.27
C ILE A 26 4.49 -2.94 -18.92
N ASN A 27 4.61 -2.87 -20.25
CA ASN A 27 4.63 -1.61 -21.01
C ASN A 27 5.60 -0.55 -20.47
N ASP A 28 6.84 -0.95 -20.15
CA ASP A 28 7.89 -0.09 -19.58
C ASP A 28 7.66 0.50 -18.18
N GLU A 29 6.60 0.09 -17.49
CA GLU A 29 6.33 0.48 -16.10
C GLU A 29 6.78 -0.61 -15.12
N TYR A 30 7.47 -0.19 -14.05
CA TYR A 30 7.82 -1.07 -12.93
C TYR A 30 6.68 -1.12 -11.92
N ARG A 31 6.34 -2.33 -11.49
CA ARG A 31 5.32 -2.56 -10.46
C ARG A 31 5.97 -2.99 -9.16
N TYR A 32 5.66 -2.24 -8.11
CA TYR A 32 6.07 -2.53 -6.75
C TYR A 32 4.85 -2.62 -5.85
N GLN A 33 4.94 -3.45 -4.83
CA GLN A 33 3.89 -3.64 -3.85
C GLN A 33 4.38 -3.35 -2.43
N VAL A 34 3.48 -2.76 -1.64
CA VAL A 34 3.65 -2.54 -0.20
C VAL A 34 2.48 -3.21 0.48
N TRP A 35 2.77 -4.09 1.43
CA TRP A 35 1.77 -4.86 2.12
C TRP A 35 1.39 -4.21 3.45
N TYR A 36 0.09 -4.13 3.72
CA TYR A 36 -0.47 -3.68 4.99
C TYR A 36 -1.24 -4.84 5.62
N PHE A 37 -0.68 -5.44 6.66
CA PHE A 37 -1.34 -6.50 7.42
C PHE A 37 -2.02 -5.91 8.64
N THR A 38 -3.29 -6.27 8.86
CA THR A 38 -4.06 -5.82 10.02
C THR A 38 -5.01 -6.91 10.49
N ASN A 39 -5.30 -6.93 11.78
CA ASN A 39 -6.30 -7.82 12.38
C ASN A 39 -7.75 -7.37 12.08
N SER A 40 -7.95 -6.15 11.56
CA SER A 40 -9.28 -5.64 11.23
C SER A 40 -9.24 -4.58 10.13
N VAL A 41 -9.54 -5.00 8.91
CA VAL A 41 -9.62 -4.13 7.73
C VAL A 41 -10.58 -2.96 7.97
N SER A 42 -11.79 -3.22 8.50
CA SER A 42 -12.81 -2.18 8.74
C SER A 42 -12.33 -1.06 9.66
N LYS A 43 -11.44 -1.34 10.62
CA LYS A 43 -10.88 -0.33 11.53
C LYS A 43 -9.77 0.50 10.90
N VAL A 44 -9.02 -0.08 9.97
CA VAL A 44 -7.83 0.54 9.36
C VAL A 44 -8.17 1.31 8.08
N MET A 45 -9.12 0.81 7.30
CA MET A 45 -9.45 1.35 5.98
C MET A 45 -9.77 2.85 5.97
N PRO A 46 -10.56 3.42 6.90
CA PRO A 46 -10.85 4.85 6.89
C PRO A 46 -9.58 5.71 7.04
N GLY A 47 -8.66 5.30 7.92
CA GLY A 47 -7.40 6.00 8.14
C GLY A 47 -6.45 5.85 6.95
N LEU A 48 -6.40 4.67 6.34
CA LEU A 48 -5.58 4.41 5.16
C LEU A 48 -6.07 5.17 3.93
N ALA A 49 -7.40 5.23 3.72
CA ALA A 49 -8.02 6.02 2.65
C ALA A 49 -7.71 7.51 2.82
N LYS A 50 -7.87 8.06 4.04
CA LYS A 50 -7.53 9.46 4.32
C LYS A 50 -6.06 9.78 4.05
N LEU A 51 -5.16 8.91 4.49
CA LEU A 51 -3.73 9.05 4.22
C LEU A 51 -3.42 9.02 2.72
N ARG A 52 -4.11 8.17 1.96
CA ARG A 52 -3.95 8.07 0.51
C ARG A 52 -4.37 9.37 -0.18
N ASP A 53 -5.51 9.92 0.22
CA ASP A 53 -6.07 11.12 -0.39
C ASP A 53 -5.23 12.37 -0.03
N GLU A 54 -4.61 12.40 1.15
CA GLU A 54 -3.67 13.45 1.58
C GLU A 54 -2.27 13.31 0.97
N PHE A 55 -1.92 12.15 0.41
CA PHE A 55 -0.58 11.89 -0.07
C PHE A 55 -0.38 12.40 -1.51
N THR A 56 0.51 13.36 -1.69
CA THR A 56 0.94 13.81 -3.02
C THR A 56 1.84 12.77 -3.66
N TRP A 57 1.33 12.10 -4.69
CA TRP A 57 2.11 11.14 -5.48
C TRP A 57 3.11 11.86 -6.40
N PRO A 58 4.34 11.33 -6.55
CA PRO A 58 5.27 11.83 -7.55
C PRO A 58 4.70 11.69 -8.97
N GLU A 59 5.14 12.56 -9.89
CA GLU A 59 4.76 12.44 -11.30
C GLU A 59 5.15 11.07 -11.88
N GLY A 60 4.28 10.50 -12.71
CA GLY A 60 4.48 9.18 -13.32
C GLY A 60 4.24 8.00 -12.38
N VAL A 61 3.79 8.22 -11.15
CA VAL A 61 3.42 7.13 -10.22
C VAL A 61 1.92 6.94 -10.19
N THR A 62 1.46 5.77 -10.65
CA THR A 62 0.08 5.32 -10.47
C THR A 62 -0.01 4.39 -9.27
N GLN A 63 -1.03 4.59 -8.43
CA GLN A 63 -1.26 3.77 -7.24
C GLN A 63 -2.59 3.03 -7.35
N VAL A 64 -2.57 1.75 -6.97
CA VAL A 64 -3.77 0.93 -6.73
C VAL A 64 -3.71 0.39 -5.30
N LEU A 65 -4.86 0.36 -4.62
CA LEU A 65 -5.00 -0.29 -3.32
C LEU A 65 -5.94 -1.48 -3.49
N ASP A 66 -5.41 -2.68 -3.29
CA ASP A 66 -6.18 -3.92 -3.28
C ASP A 66 -6.49 -4.31 -1.83
N VAL A 67 -7.76 -4.63 -1.53
CA VAL A 67 -8.24 -4.99 -0.20
C VAL A 67 -8.62 -6.46 -0.22
N ASP A 68 -8.14 -7.21 0.77
CA ASP A 68 -8.22 -8.67 0.81
C ASP A 68 -7.67 -9.34 -0.47
N PRO A 69 -6.41 -9.03 -0.86
CA PRO A 69 -5.79 -9.57 -2.06
C PRO A 69 -5.61 -11.09 -1.94
N VAL A 70 -6.03 -11.82 -2.97
CA VAL A 70 -5.98 -13.28 -3.00
C VAL A 70 -4.58 -13.84 -3.33
N ASN A 71 -3.64 -12.99 -3.75
CA ASN A 71 -2.31 -13.40 -4.15
C ASN A 71 -1.24 -12.52 -3.49
N LEU A 72 -0.40 -13.12 -2.64
CA LEU A 72 0.57 -12.43 -1.77
C LEU A 72 2.04 -12.63 -2.22
N VAL A 73 2.23 -13.18 -3.43
CA VAL A 73 3.53 -13.49 -4.07
C VAL A 73 4.58 -12.40 -3.87
#